data_AF-A0A9Q3K9J0-F1
#
_entry.id   AF-A0A9Q3K9J0-F1
#
_cell.length_a   1.000
_cell.length_b   1.000
_cell.length_c   1.000
_cell.angle_alpha   90.00
_cell.angle_beta   90.00
_cell.angle_gamma   90.00
#
_symmetry.space_group_name_H-M   'P 1'
#
loop_
_entity.id
_entity.type
_entity.pdbx_description
1 polymer ?
#
loop_
_entity_poly.entity_id
_entity_poly.type
_entity_poly.pdbx_seq_one_letter_code
_entity_poly.pdbx_strand_id
1 'polypeptide(L)'
;MLGNKLAFSTAYHPQTDGLAERMIQTMEDILRRFCAYGMEYKDHEGYTHYWVTLLPAFQLAYNTSQHSTTGKSPSLVEKGWNPLLPVDHFKKDLLTIHPTAKDFRDM
;
A
#
# COMPACT_ATOMS: atom_id res chain seq x y z
N MET A 1 9.04 29.22 6.15
CA MET A 1 7.93 28.42 5.58
C MET A 1 8.28 28.07 4.13
N LEU A 2 8.09 26.82 3.71
CA LEU A 2 8.51 26.27 2.40
C LEU A 2 7.71 26.78 1.18
N GLY A 3 7.09 27.97 1.23
CA GLY A 3 6.37 28.54 0.08
C GLY A 3 5.13 27.78 -0.38
N ASN A 4 4.66 26.78 0.37
CA ASN A 4 3.55 25.92 -0.02
C ASN A 4 2.22 26.68 -0.01
N LYS A 5 1.45 26.59 -1.09
CA LYS A 5 0.09 27.13 -1.20
C LYS A 5 -0.89 26.07 -0.73
N LEU A 6 -1.68 26.38 0.29
CA LEU A 6 -2.72 25.48 0.81
C LEU A 6 -3.90 25.44 -0.17
N ALA A 7 -4.31 24.24 -0.58
CA ALA A 7 -5.53 24.00 -1.33
C ALA A 7 -6.53 23.31 -0.40
N PHE A 8 -7.58 24.04 0.00
CA PHE A 8 -8.64 23.49 0.84
C PHE A 8 -9.75 22.91 -0.03
N SER A 9 -10.23 21.72 0.32
CA SER A 9 -11.52 21.23 -0.19
C SER A 9 -12.66 22.03 0.44
N THR A 10 -13.76 22.18 -0.28
CA THR A 10 -14.97 22.80 0.27
C THR A 10 -15.78 21.77 1.05
N ALA A 11 -16.41 22.19 2.14
CA ALA A 11 -17.24 21.31 2.96
C ALA A 11 -18.35 20.68 2.10
N TYR A 12 -18.55 19.36 2.25
CA TYR A 12 -19.54 18.58 1.50
C TYR A 12 -19.34 18.53 -0.02
N HIS A 13 -18.13 18.80 -0.53
CA HIS A 13 -17.82 18.73 -1.95
C HIS A 13 -16.57 17.87 -2.24
N PRO A 14 -16.73 16.55 -2.43
CA PRO A 14 -15.62 15.61 -2.65
C PRO A 14 -14.86 15.78 -3.97
N GLN A 15 -15.21 16.78 -4.81
CA GLN A 15 -14.64 16.90 -6.16
C GLN A 15 -13.15 17.24 -6.20
N THR A 16 -12.54 17.74 -5.12
CA THR A 16 -11.16 18.22 -5.16
C THR A 16 -10.11 17.13 -4.87
N ASP A 17 -10.45 16.09 -4.09
CA ASP A 17 -9.48 15.06 -3.66
C ASP A 17 -10.02 13.63 -3.76
N GLY A 18 -10.79 13.34 -4.80
CA GLY A 18 -11.40 12.01 -5.02
C GLY A 18 -10.38 10.87 -5.14
N LEU A 19 -9.10 11.17 -5.45
CA LEU A 19 -8.02 10.19 -5.44
C LEU A 19 -7.64 9.79 -4.01
N ALA A 20 -7.39 10.75 -3.12
CA ALA A 20 -7.11 10.44 -1.72
C ALA A 20 -8.33 9.81 -1.05
N GLU A 21 -9.54 10.30 -1.32
CA GLU A 21 -10.77 9.73 -0.76
C GLU A 21 -10.94 8.25 -1.12
N ARG A 22 -10.73 7.88 -2.39
CA ARG A 22 -10.81 6.47 -2.83
C ARG A 22 -9.70 5.62 -2.22
N MET A 23 -8.50 6.17 -2.07
CA MET A 23 -7.40 5.50 -1.37
C MET A 23 -7.77 5.25 0.11
N ILE A 24 -8.25 6.28 0.81
CA ILE A 24 -8.65 6.20 2.22
C ILE A 24 -9.76 5.16 2.40
N GLN A 25 -10.78 5.16 1.55
CA GLN A 25 -11.85 4.18 1.58
C GLN A 25 -11.33 2.74 1.42
N THR A 26 -10.34 2.53 0.55
CA THR A 26 -9.73 1.20 0.36
C THR A 26 -8.94 0.77 1.60
N MET A 27 -8.18 1.69 2.20
CA MET A 27 -7.44 1.45 3.45
C MET A 27 -8.38 1.14 4.61
N GLU A 28 -9.49 1.86 4.76
CA GLU A 28 -10.51 1.60 5.78
C GLU A 28 -11.14 0.21 5.64
N ASP A 29 -11.42 -0.22 4.40
CA ASP A 29 -11.98 -1.55 4.13
C ASP A 29 -10.98 -2.67 4.50
N ILE A 30 -9.69 -2.49 4.18
CA ILE A 30 -8.61 -3.39 4.62
C ILE A 30 -8.58 -3.44 6.16
N LEU A 31 -8.50 -2.29 6.82
CA LEU A 31 -8.47 -2.20 8.28
C LEU A 31 -9.69 -2.88 8.91
N ARG A 32 -10.90 -2.67 8.39
CA ARG A 32 -12.11 -3.27 8.92
C ARG A 32 -12.08 -4.80 8.78
N ARG A 33 -11.64 -5.32 7.63
CA ARG A 33 -11.55 -6.77 7.40
C ARG A 33 -10.53 -7.44 8.32
N PHE A 34 -9.34 -6.86 8.46
CA PHE A 34 -8.25 -7.50 9.20
C PHE A 34 -8.26 -7.21 10.70
N CYS A 35 -8.67 -6.02 11.12
CA CYS A 35 -8.59 -5.58 12.52
C CYS A 35 -9.94 -5.63 13.27
N ALA A 36 -11.08 -5.60 12.58
CA ALA A 36 -12.40 -5.64 13.24
C ALA A 36 -13.09 -7.02 13.16
N TYR A 37 -12.88 -7.76 12.07
CA TYR A 37 -13.60 -9.03 11.84
C TYR A 37 -12.70 -10.27 11.68
N GLY A 38 -11.42 -10.11 11.38
CA GLY A 38 -10.67 -11.17 10.68
C GLY A 38 -9.51 -11.85 11.39
N MET A 39 -8.88 -11.26 12.41
CA MET A 39 -7.72 -11.90 13.05
C MET A 39 -7.74 -11.67 14.55
N GLU A 40 -8.03 -12.71 15.34
CA GLU A 40 -7.65 -12.77 16.76
C GLU A 40 -6.11 -12.80 16.90
N TYR A 41 -5.44 -11.68 16.62
CA TYR A 41 -4.15 -11.40 17.25
C TYR A 41 -4.41 -11.10 18.72
N LYS A 42 -4.63 -12.16 19.52
CA LYS A 42 -4.61 -12.07 20.97
C LYS A 42 -3.15 -11.96 21.41
N ASP A 43 -2.77 -10.82 21.95
CA ASP A 43 -1.64 -10.78 22.86
C ASP A 43 -2.05 -11.42 24.21
N HIS A 44 -1.10 -11.52 25.14
CA HIS A 44 -1.32 -12.10 26.47
C HIS A 44 -2.40 -11.37 27.30
N GLU A 45 -2.82 -10.17 26.85
CA GLU A 45 -3.72 -9.26 27.55
C GLU A 45 -5.15 -9.26 26.97
N GLY A 46 -5.40 -10.02 25.90
CA GLY A 46 -6.76 -10.29 25.41
C GLY A 46 -7.36 -9.18 24.54
N TYR A 47 -6.58 -8.19 24.12
CA TYR A 47 -7.02 -7.14 23.19
C TYR A 47 -6.42 -7.35 21.79
N THR A 48 -7.28 -7.25 20.77
CA THR A 48 -6.94 -7.56 19.37
C THR A 48 -7.00 -6.30 18.50
N HIS A 49 -6.25 -5.25 18.85
CA HIS A 49 -6.31 -4.01 18.07
C HIS A 49 -4.94 -3.33 17.86
N TYR A 50 -3.94 -4.09 17.42
CA TYR A 50 -2.66 -3.55 16.94
C TYR A 50 -2.71 -3.09 15.47
N TRP A 51 -3.77 -2.35 15.08
CA TRP A 51 -3.94 -1.87 13.70
C TRP A 51 -2.76 -0.97 13.26
N VAL A 52 -2.18 -0.21 14.20
CA VAL A 52 -1.01 0.64 13.97
C VAL A 52 0.20 -0.19 13.51
N THR A 53 0.44 -1.35 14.13
CA THR A 53 1.55 -2.24 13.75
C THR A 53 1.34 -2.87 12.37
N LEU A 54 0.09 -2.97 11.92
CA LEU A 54 -0.26 -3.52 10.60
C LEU A 54 -0.23 -2.46 9.49
N LEU A 55 -0.21 -1.15 9.82
CA LEU A 55 -0.18 -0.07 8.82
C LEU A 55 0.95 -0.21 7.78
N PRO A 56 2.21 -0.52 8.16
CA PRO A 56 3.28 -0.69 7.17
C PRO A 56 2.99 -1.83 6.20
N ALA A 57 2.39 -2.92 6.67
CA ALA A 57 2.02 -4.05 5.85
C ALA A 57 0.87 -3.69 4.89
N PHE A 58 -0.14 -2.95 5.35
CA PHE A 58 -1.23 -2.49 4.50
C PHE A 58 -0.78 -1.47 3.46
N GLN A 59 0.12 -0.55 3.82
CA GLN A 59 0.74 0.37 2.87
C GLN A 59 1.51 -0.36 1.79
N LEU A 60 2.30 -1.38 2.17
CA LEU A 60 3.04 -2.20 1.21
C LEU A 60 2.07 -2.96 0.29
N ALA A 61 1.05 -3.61 0.84
CA ALA A 61 0.06 -4.36 0.08
C ALA A 61 -0.70 -3.46 -0.91
N TYR A 62 -1.13 -2.27 -0.47
CA TYR A 62 -1.81 -1.32 -1.34
C TYR A 62 -0.89 -0.82 -2.46
N ASN A 63 0.34 -0.39 -2.12
CA ASN A 63 1.27 0.18 -3.09
C ASN A 63 1.75 -0.81 -4.14
N THR A 64 1.74 -2.12 -3.83
CA THR A 64 2.12 -3.19 -4.77
C THR A 64 0.94 -3.79 -5.54
N SER A 65 -0.30 -3.52 -5.11
CA SER A 65 -1.50 -3.99 -5.79
C SER A 65 -1.76 -3.17 -7.06
N GLN A 66 -2.21 -3.84 -8.13
CA GLN A 66 -2.57 -3.16 -9.38
C GLN A 66 -3.91 -2.44 -9.23
N HIS A 67 -3.94 -1.16 -9.62
CA HIS A 67 -5.19 -0.41 -9.66
C HIS A 67 -5.92 -0.66 -10.99
N SER A 68 -7.23 -0.88 -10.92
CA SER A 68 -8.06 -1.15 -12.10
C SER A 68 -8.08 0.01 -13.11
N THR A 69 -7.91 1.24 -12.64
CA THR A 69 -7.93 2.44 -13.49
C THR A 69 -6.63 2.64 -14.28
N THR A 70 -5.48 2.30 -13.70
CA THR A 70 -4.16 2.52 -14.32
C THR A 70 -3.56 1.25 -14.90
N GLY A 71 -4.06 0.07 -14.51
CA GLY A 71 -3.46 -1.23 -14.83
C GLY A 71 -2.07 -1.42 -14.23
N LYS A 72 -1.66 -0.54 -13.31
CA LYS A 72 -0.33 -0.50 -12.70
C LYS A 72 -0.45 -0.33 -11.19
N SER A 73 0.56 -0.79 -10.46
CA SER A 73 0.66 -0.55 -9.03
C SER A 73 1.13 0.86 -8.72
N PRO A 74 0.69 1.48 -7.61
CA PRO A 74 1.15 2.80 -7.20
C PRO A 74 2.68 2.94 -7.13
N SER A 75 3.39 1.96 -6.58
CA SER A 75 4.87 2.02 -6.51
C SER A 75 5.53 2.01 -7.89
N LEU A 76 4.94 1.31 -8.87
CA LEU A 76 5.44 1.33 -10.23
C LEU A 76 5.24 2.69 -10.89
N VAL A 77 4.12 3.36 -10.63
CA VAL A 77 3.82 4.68 -11.20
C VAL A 77 4.64 5.79 -10.54
N GLU A 78 4.79 5.74 -9.21
CA GLU A 78 5.49 6.75 -8.43
C GLU A 78 7.02 6.60 -8.49
N LYS A 79 7.52 5.36 -8.30
CA LYS A 79 8.94 5.08 -8.11
C LYS A 79 9.59 4.37 -9.30
N GLY A 80 8.79 3.85 -10.23
CA GLY A 80 9.28 3.09 -11.38
C GLY A 80 9.59 1.61 -11.10
N TRP A 81 9.38 1.13 -9.86
CA TRP A 81 9.64 -0.26 -9.48
C TRP A 81 8.72 -0.72 -8.36
N ASN A 82 8.53 -2.04 -8.25
CA ASN A 82 7.81 -2.65 -7.14
C ASN A 82 8.80 -3.33 -6.19
N PRO A 83 8.65 -3.16 -4.87
CA PRO A 83 9.44 -3.90 -3.89
C PRO A 83 9.17 -5.40 -3.97
N LEU A 84 10.20 -6.18 -3.68
CA LEU A 84 10.09 -7.62 -3.56
C LEU A 84 9.27 -7.96 -2.30
N LEU A 85 8.18 -8.67 -2.49
CA LEU A 85 7.33 -9.13 -1.41
C LEU A 85 7.83 -10.49 -0.88
N PRO A 86 7.51 -10.87 0.37
CA PRO A 86 7.83 -12.19 0.89
C PRO A 86 7.32 -13.34 -0.02
N VAL A 87 6.16 -13.16 -0.66
CA VAL A 87 5.58 -14.12 -1.61
C VAL A 87 6.43 -14.32 -2.87
N ASP A 88 7.19 -13.30 -3.26
CA ASP A 88 8.06 -13.33 -4.43
C ASP A 88 9.30 -14.20 -4.17
N HIS A 89 9.73 -14.30 -2.91
CA HIS A 89 10.80 -15.21 -2.52
C HIS A 89 10.45 -16.68 -2.80
N PHE A 90 9.16 -17.03 -2.73
CA PHE A 90 8.66 -18.36 -3.03
C PHE A 90 8.36 -18.55 -4.54
N LYS A 91 8.34 -17.46 -5.32
CA LYS A 91 8.03 -17.44 -6.76
C LYS A 91 9.21 -16.88 -7.58
N LYS A 92 10.44 -17.21 -7.20
CA LYS A 92 11.68 -16.68 -7.80
C LYS A 92 11.75 -16.83 -9.33
N ASP A 93 11.09 -17.83 -9.89
CA ASP A 93 11.09 -18.11 -11.33
C ASP A 93 10.20 -17.16 -12.15
N LEU A 94 9.35 -16.36 -11.49
CA LEU A 94 8.38 -15.47 -12.14
C LEU A 94 8.74 -13.97 -12.03
N LEU A 95 9.88 -13.64 -11.41
CA LEU A 95 10.24 -12.25 -11.17
C LEU A 95 10.95 -11.62 -12.37
N THR A 96 10.32 -10.62 -12.97
CA THR A 96 10.97 -9.71 -13.91
C THR A 96 11.93 -8.82 -13.11
N ILE A 97 13.17 -9.28 -12.97
CA ILE A 97 14.25 -8.51 -12.36
C ILE A 97 14.44 -7.23 -13.18
N HIS A 98 14.51 -6.06 -12.53
CA HIS A 98 14.93 -4.84 -13.21
C HIS A 98 16.29 -5.12 -13.90
N PRO A 99 16.50 -4.72 -15.16
CA PRO A 99 17.69 -5.12 -15.93
C PRO A 99 18.99 -4.84 -15.18
N THR A 100 19.09 -3.68 -14.52
CA THR A 100 20.25 -3.32 -13.67
C THR A 100 20.52 -4.29 -12.52
N ALA A 101 19.50 -4.90 -11.92
CA ALA A 101 19.67 -5.85 -10.82
C ALA A 101 20.00 -7.27 -11.31
N LYS A 102 19.76 -7.58 -12.59
CA LYS A 102 20.20 -8.84 -13.21
C LYS A 102 21.72 -8.87 -13.35
N ASP A 103 22.31 -7.74 -13.75
CA ASP A 103 23.77 -7.61 -13.95
C ASP A 103 24.59 -7.81 -12.67
N PHE A 104 24.02 -7.49 -11.49
CA PHE A 104 24.68 -7.73 -10.20
C PHE A 104 24.71 -9.19 -9.76
N ARG A 105 23.89 -10.05 -10.36
CA ARG A 105 23.82 -11.47 -10.00
C ARG A 105 24.93 -12.29 -10.67
N ASP A 106 25.50 -11.77 -11.75
CA ASP A 106 26.52 -12.43 -12.57
C ASP A 106 27.95 -11.85 -12.33
N MET A 107 28.10 -10.95 -11.35
CA MET A 107 29.40 -10.48 -10.81
C MET A 107 29.82 -11.32 -9.61
#